data_AF-A0A015J4L3-F1
#
_entry.id   AF-A0A015J4L3-F1
#
_cell.length_a   1.000
_cell.length_b   1.000
_cell.length_c   1.000
_cell.angle_alpha   90.00
_cell.angle_beta   90.00
_cell.angle_gamma   90.00
#
_symmetry.space_group_name_H-M   'P 1'
#
loop_
_entity.id
_entity.type
_entity.pdbx_description
1 polymer ?
#
loop_
_entity_poly.entity_id
_entity_poly.type
_entity_poly.pdbx_seq_one_letter_code
_entity_poly.pdbx_strand_id
1 'polypeptide(L)' 'MFHTGTANPHQKLNVQQMHEELLRRTELGEIEESDIPKVSTITNWISTFSRKWKEAMALRSLEEKTNSKNS' A
#
# COMPACT_ATOMS: atom_id res chain seq x y z
N MET A 1 14.27 -8.69 4.97
CA MET A 1 13.35 -8.27 6.06
C MET A 1 12.18 -7.52 5.43
N PHE A 2 10.94 -7.98 5.65
CA PHE A 2 9.73 -7.36 5.09
C PHE A 2 9.05 -6.47 6.15
N HIS A 3 9.34 -5.17 6.15
CA HIS A 3 8.62 -4.18 6.94
C HIS A 3 8.22 -3.00 6.04
N THR A 4 7.31 -3.24 5.11
CA THR A 4 6.67 -2.18 4.33
C THR A 4 5.18 -2.47 4.24
N GLY A 5 4.40 -1.68 4.99
CA GLY A 5 2.95 -1.84 5.19
C GLY A 5 2.66 -2.19 6.64
N THR A 6 2.56 -1.14 7.49
CA THR A 6 2.41 -1.17 8.96
C THR A 6 3.42 -2.07 9.67
N ALA A 7 4.37 -1.46 10.42
CA ALA A 7 5.35 -2.20 11.23
C ALA A 7 4.70 -3.19 12.21
N ASN A 8 3.41 -2.96 12.54
CA ASN A 8 2.56 -3.88 13.26
C ASN A 8 1.46 -4.45 12.33
N PRO A 9 1.43 -5.77 12.05
CA PRO A 9 0.35 -6.41 11.28
C PRO A 9 -1.05 -6.19 11.88
N HIS A 10 -1.16 -5.95 13.18
CA HIS A 10 -2.42 -5.65 13.86
C HIS A 10 -2.95 -4.24 13.56
N GLN A 11 -2.13 -3.35 13.01
CA GLN A 11 -2.54 -2.01 12.55
C GLN A 11 -2.95 -2.01 11.07
N LYS A 12 -2.90 -3.17 10.41
CA LYS A 12 -3.27 -3.29 9.00
C LYS A 12 -4.79 -3.18 8.85
N LEU A 13 -5.25 -2.09 8.25
CA LEU A 13 -6.64 -1.94 7.86
C LEU A 13 -6.93 -2.73 6.58
N ASN A 14 -8.06 -3.42 6.56
CA ASN A 14 -8.64 -3.91 5.31
C ASN A 14 -9.30 -2.75 4.53
N VAL A 15 -9.70 -2.99 3.28
CA VAL A 15 -10.25 -1.93 2.41
C VAL A 15 -11.51 -1.28 3.01
N GLN A 16 -12.39 -2.07 3.62
CA GLN A 16 -13.60 -1.55 4.27
C GLN A 16 -13.23 -0.69 5.48
N GLN A 17 -12.32 -1.17 6.33
CA GLN A 17 -11.85 -0.40 7.48
C GLN A 17 -11.13 0.89 7.09
N MET A 18 -10.41 0.90 5.96
CA MET A 18 -9.82 2.13 5.42
C MET A 18 -10.89 3.12 4.97
N HIS A 19 -11.94 2.63 4.31
CA HIS A 19 -13.05 3.48 3.89
C HIS A 19 -13.82 4.06 5.09
N GLU A 20 -14.07 3.23 6.11
CA GLU A 20 -14.69 3.66 7.38
C GLU A 20 -13.85 4.70 8.12
N GLU A 21 -12.52 4.52 8.16
CA GLU A 21 -11.62 5.50 8.77
C GLU A 21 -11.64 6.84 8.01
N LEU A 22 -11.76 6.83 6.67
CA LEU A 22 -11.93 8.06 5.89
C LEU A 22 -13.26 8.75 6.17
N LEU A 23 -14.35 7.99 6.30
CA LEU A 23 -15.65 8.55 6.71
C LEU A 23 -15.54 9.23 8.08
N ARG A 24 -14.91 8.57 9.06
CA ARG A 24 -14.70 9.14 10.39
C ARG A 24 -13.90 10.44 10.37
N ARG A 25 -12.87 10.53 9.51
CA ARG A 25 -12.08 11.77 9.35
C ARG A 25 -12.88 12.90 8.72
N THR A 26 -13.86 12.56 7.90
CA THR A 26 -14.82 13.53 7.34
C THR A 26 -15.74 14.08 8.43
N GLU A 27 -16.23 13.23 9.33
CA GLU A 27 -17.01 13.65 10.49
C GLU A 27 -16.22 14.59 11.42
N LEU A 28 -14.90 14.42 11.49
CA LEU A 28 -13.98 15.28 12.22
C LEU A 28 -13.60 16.58 11.47
N GLY A 29 -14.04 16.73 10.22
CA GLY A 29 -13.70 17.88 9.37
C GLY A 29 -12.25 17.90 8.88
N GLU A 30 -11.53 16.77 8.96
CA GLU A 30 -10.13 16.67 8.48
C GLU A 30 -10.04 16.57 6.95
N ILE A 31 -11.08 16.01 6.32
CA ILE A 31 -11.18 15.82 4.87
C ILE A 31 -12.62 16.10 4.41
N GLU A 32 -12.79 16.46 3.14
CA GLU A 32 -14.11 16.63 2.56
C GLU A 32 -14.71 15.28 2.15
N GLU A 33 -16.04 15.14 2.26
CA GLU A 33 -16.74 13.92 1.82
C GLU A 33 -16.53 13.66 0.32
N SER A 34 -16.40 14.75 -0.46
CA SER A 34 -16.15 14.71 -1.91
C SER A 34 -14.81 14.05 -2.26
N ASP A 35 -13.86 14.07 -1.33
CA ASP A 35 -12.53 13.49 -1.49
C ASP A 35 -12.49 12.01 -1.15
N ILE A 36 -13.56 11.42 -0.59
CA ILE A 36 -13.58 10.00 -0.23
C ILE A 36 -13.69 9.14 -1.49
N PRO A 37 -12.66 8.35 -1.82
CA PRO A 37 -12.71 7.45 -2.96
C PRO A 37 -13.60 6.23 -2.64
N LYS A 38 -14.27 5.70 -3.66
CA LYS A 38 -15.01 4.44 -3.56
C LYS A 38 -14.08 3.30 -3.12
N VAL A 39 -14.63 2.32 -2.39
CA VAL A 39 -13.94 1.08 -1.99
C VAL A 39 -13.19 0.41 -3.16
N SER A 40 -13.76 0.39 -4.36
CA SER A 40 -13.11 -0.16 -5.56
C SER A 40 -11.84 0.60 -5.97
N THR A 41 -11.84 1.92 -5.78
CA THR A 41 -10.69 2.79 -6.07
C THR A 41 -9.58 2.56 -5.06
N ILE A 42 -9.93 2.48 -3.77
CA ILE A 42 -8.98 2.12 -2.69
C ILE A 42 -8.36 0.75 -2.97
N THR A 43 -9.19 -0.24 -3.33
CA THR A 43 -8.73 -1.58 -3.72
C THR A 43 -7.73 -1.50 -4.88
N ASN A 44 -8.07 -0.76 -5.94
CA ASN A 44 -7.22 -0.63 -7.11
C ASN A 44 -5.88 0.05 -6.78
N TRP A 45 -5.87 1.07 -5.93
CA TRP A 45 -4.63 1.71 -5.46
C TRP A 45 -3.73 0.75 -4.69
N ILE A 46 -4.29 -0.01 -3.74
CA ILE A 46 -3.54 -1.02 -2.97
C ILE A 46 -2.95 -2.08 -3.90
N SER A 47 -3.77 -2.62 -4.81
CA SER A 47 -3.33 -3.65 -5.78
C SER A 47 -2.23 -3.12 -6.71
N THR A 48 -2.41 -1.91 -7.24
CA THR A 48 -1.45 -1.26 -8.14
C THR A 48 -0.12 -1.00 -7.43
N PHE A 49 -0.17 -0.46 -6.21
CA PHE A 49 1.03 -0.24 -5.40
C PHE A 49 1.74 -1.55 -5.09
N SER A 50 1.00 -2.57 -4.64
CA SER A 50 1.57 -3.89 -4.33
C SER A 50 2.28 -4.51 -5.53
N ARG A 51 1.68 -4.40 -6.73
CA ARG A 51 2.30 -4.89 -7.97
C ARG A 51 3.61 -4.16 -8.27
N LYS A 52 3.59 -2.82 -8.31
CA LYS A 52 4.80 -2.01 -8.59
C LYS A 52 5.92 -2.29 -7.60
N TRP A 53 5.59 -2.45 -6.31
CA TRP A 53 6.56 -2.81 -5.29
C TRP A 53 7.19 -4.19 -5.54
N LYS A 54 6.37 -5.21 -5.83
CA LYS A 54 6.86 -6.56 -6.15
C LYS A 54 7.77 -6.55 -7.39
N GLU A 55 7.42 -5.81 -8.42
CA GLU A 55 8.23 -5.63 -9.63
C GLU A 55 9.60 -5.01 -9.29
N ALA A 56 9.61 -3.89 -8.55
CA ALA A 56 10.86 -3.24 -8.15
C ALA A 56 11.77 -4.14 -7.29
N MET A 57 11.18 -4.90 -6.36
CA MET A 57 11.91 -5.86 -5.53
C MET A 57 12.48 -7.02 -6.36
N ALA A 58 11.74 -7.51 -7.35
CA ALA A 58 12.20 -8.55 -8.25
C ALA A 58 13.38 -8.05 -9.11
N LEU A 59 13.30 -6.83 -9.65
CA LEU A 59 14.39 -6.21 -10.41
C LEU A 59 15.66 -6.07 -9.57
N ARG A 60 15.54 -5.54 -8.35
CA ARG A 60 16.70 -5.40 -7.44
C ARG A 60 17.34 -6.75 -7.13
N SER A 61 16.53 -7.79 -6.89
CA SER A 61 17.05 -9.14 -6.65
C SER A 61 17.77 -9.73 -7.87
N LEU A 62 17.35 -9.39 -9.09
CA LEU A 62 18.05 -9.79 -10.31
C LEU A 62 19.39 -9.07 -10.44
N GLU A 63 19.44 -7.75 -10.20
CA GLU A 63 20.67 -6.97 -10.22
C GLU A 63 21.70 -7.50 -9.21
N GLU A 64 21.28 -7.75 -7.96
CA GLU A 64 22.12 -8.34 -6.90
C GLU A 64 22.72 -9.69 -7.35
N LYS A 65 21.92 -10.53 -8.00
CA LYS A 65 22.37 -11.84 -8.52
C LYS A 65 23.33 -11.72 -9.71
N THR A 66 23.18 -10.71 -10.55
CA THR A 66 24.11 -10.48 -11.67
C THR A 66 25.44 -9.92 -11.19
N ASN A 67 25.44 -8.99 -10.23
CA ASN A 67 26.66 -8.41 -9.69
C ASN A 67 27.50 -9.45 -8.93
N SER A 68 26.85 -10.37 -8.20
CA SER A 68 27.54 -11.46 -7.49
C SER A 68 28.16 -12.52 -8.40
N LYS A 69 27.77 -12.62 -9.68
CA LYS A 69 28.33 -13.60 -10.63
C LYS A 69 29.54 -13.06 -11.40
N ASN A 70 29.74 -11.75 -11.36
CA ASN A 70 30.75 -11.05 -12.16
C ASN A 70 31.95 -10.59 -11.31
N SER A 71 32.00 -10.99 -10.02
CA SER A 71 33.02 -10.64 -9.03
C SER A 71 33.68 -11.86 -8.42
#